data_AF-A0A1A9BTN5-F1
#
_entry.id   AF-A0A1A9BTN5-F1
#
_cell.length_a   1.000
_cell.length_b   1.000
_cell.length_c   1.000
_cell.angle_alpha   90.00
_cell.angle_beta   90.00
_cell.angle_gamma   90.00
#
_symmetry.space_group_name_H-M   'P 1'
#
loop_
_entity.id
_entity.type
_entity.pdbx_description
1 polymer ?
#
loop_
_entity_poly.entity_id
_entity_poly.type
_entity_poly.pdbx_seq_one_letter_code
_entity_poly.pdbx_strand_id
1 'polypeptide(L)'
;MTPPVTTSAPITPLTPTLQRVAQHFASGLTAQEIATQTGLSAVTVRQYIRDIRESLHCPPRCKPPVIVHRLFTLQQVDSPTADRSAPELRPEQLLLLRAVAEHSDARDIAVAAKIAPADLRAALDQLLADTDAQDTTRLVILAHGWRLLTAGQAHATRSGADQ
;
A
#
# COMPACT_ATOMS: atom_id res chain seq x y z
N MET A 1 34.13 8.32 12.71
CA MET A 1 33.56 8.30 11.34
C MET A 1 32.07 8.10 11.50
N THR A 2 31.26 9.12 11.21
CA THR A 2 29.79 9.08 11.27
C THR A 2 29.25 8.40 10.01
N PRO A 3 28.30 7.45 10.10
CA PRO A 3 27.73 6.83 8.91
C PRO A 3 26.88 7.86 8.12
N PRO A 4 26.78 7.72 6.79
CA PRO A 4 25.98 8.63 5.97
C PRO A 4 24.50 8.42 6.28
N VAL A 5 23.84 9.46 6.79
CA VAL A 5 22.38 9.55 6.83
C VAL A 5 21.90 9.50 5.39
N THR A 6 21.27 8.40 5.00
CA THR A 6 20.58 8.31 3.71
C THR A 6 19.33 9.15 3.83
N THR A 7 19.44 10.45 3.55
CA THR A 7 18.31 11.36 3.45
C THR A 7 17.40 10.85 2.34
N SER A 8 16.36 10.12 2.71
CA SER A 8 15.21 9.92 1.84
C SER A 8 14.73 11.31 1.41
N ALA A 9 14.62 11.54 0.11
CA ALA A 9 14.15 12.82 -0.42
C ALA A 9 12.86 13.25 0.31
N PRO A 10 12.73 14.52 0.71
CA PRO A 10 11.57 14.99 1.45
C PRO A 10 10.32 14.75 0.60
N ILE A 11 9.37 14.01 1.15
CA ILE A 11 8.04 13.89 0.57
C ILE A 11 7.38 15.27 0.53
N THR A 12 6.55 15.53 -0.48
CA THR A 12 5.74 16.76 -0.50
C THR A 12 4.51 16.49 0.37
N PRO A 13 4.34 17.18 1.52
CA PRO A 13 3.16 16.98 2.36
C PRO A 13 1.89 17.27 1.56
N LEU A 14 0.86 16.44 1.74
CA LEU A 14 -0.42 16.65 1.06
C LEU A 14 -1.07 17.97 1.54
N THR A 15 -1.67 18.71 0.62
CA THR A 15 -2.53 19.83 1.00
C THR A 15 -3.77 19.31 1.76
N PRO A 16 -4.43 20.13 2.60
CA PRO A 16 -5.58 19.67 3.38
C PRO A 16 -6.70 19.03 2.53
N THR A 17 -6.92 19.52 1.30
CA THR A 17 -7.90 18.93 0.39
C THR A 17 -7.46 17.55 -0.11
N LEU A 18 -6.19 17.41 -0.51
CA LEU A 18 -5.64 16.13 -0.93
C LEU A 18 -5.62 15.12 0.22
N GLN A 19 -5.35 15.57 1.45
CA GLN A 19 -5.34 14.72 2.63
C GLN A 19 -6.72 14.13 2.92
N ARG A 20 -7.80 14.92 2.81
CA ARG A 20 -9.18 14.40 2.97
C ARG A 20 -9.50 13.32 1.94
N VAL A 21 -9.18 13.56 0.68
CA VAL A 21 -9.38 12.58 -0.41
C VAL A 21 -8.52 11.34 -0.19
N ALA A 22 -7.27 11.52 0.23
CA ALA A 22 -6.36 10.43 0.56
C ALA A 22 -6.90 9.57 1.71
N GLN A 23 -7.52 10.18 2.73
CA GLN A 23 -8.12 9.44 3.84
C GLN A 23 -9.28 8.54 3.38
N HIS A 24 -10.19 9.06 2.54
CA HIS A 24 -11.27 8.25 1.97
C HIS A 24 -10.75 7.16 1.03
N PHE A 25 -9.72 7.47 0.25
CA PHE A 25 -9.10 6.49 -0.63
C PHE A 25 -8.41 5.38 0.16
N ALA A 26 -7.71 5.73 1.23
CA ALA A 26 -7.07 4.80 2.16
C ALA A 26 -8.08 3.98 2.99
N SER A 27 -9.33 4.43 3.11
CA SER A 27 -10.42 3.62 3.68
C SER A 27 -11.03 2.63 2.67
N GLY A 28 -10.54 2.61 1.43
CA GLY A 28 -10.96 1.67 0.38
C GLY A 28 -12.06 2.18 -0.54
N LEU A 29 -12.39 3.47 -0.49
CA LEU A 29 -13.42 4.04 -1.35
C LEU A 29 -12.87 4.28 -2.77
N THR A 30 -13.69 3.95 -3.76
CA THR A 30 -13.44 4.25 -5.16
C THR A 30 -13.61 5.75 -5.44
N ALA A 31 -13.07 6.24 -6.57
CA ALA A 31 -13.21 7.64 -6.96
C ALA A 31 -14.68 8.10 -7.08
N GLN A 32 -15.59 7.18 -7.43
CA GLN A 32 -17.02 7.47 -7.52
C GLN A 32 -17.67 7.58 -6.14
N GLU A 33 -17.33 6.69 -5.21
CA GLU A 33 -17.84 6.76 -3.84
C GLU A 33 -17.29 8.00 -3.11
N ILE A 34 -16.01 8.32 -3.28
CA ILE A 34 -15.42 9.55 -2.74
C ILE A 34 -16.15 10.78 -3.31
N ALA A 35 -16.42 10.80 -4.62
CA ALA A 35 -17.17 11.89 -5.25
C ALA A 35 -18.55 12.07 -4.60
N THR A 36 -19.27 10.96 -4.36
CA THR A 36 -20.57 11.01 -3.67
C THR A 36 -20.47 11.51 -2.23
N GLN A 37 -19.45 11.09 -1.48
CA GLN A 37 -19.29 11.49 -0.07
C GLN A 37 -18.83 12.94 0.09
N THR A 38 -18.08 13.46 -0.89
CA THR A 38 -17.47 14.80 -0.81
C THR A 38 -18.23 15.86 -1.60
N GLY A 39 -19.24 15.47 -2.38
CA GLY A 39 -19.95 16.38 -3.31
C GLY A 39 -19.09 16.83 -4.50
N LEU A 40 -17.93 16.22 -4.72
CA LEU A 40 -17.04 16.50 -5.84
C LEU A 40 -17.45 15.71 -7.08
N SER A 41 -16.96 16.13 -8.26
CA SER A 41 -17.08 15.30 -9.46
C SER A 41 -16.09 14.13 -9.42
N ALA A 42 -16.46 12.97 -9.99
CA ALA A 42 -15.53 11.84 -10.10
C ALA A 42 -14.28 12.17 -10.93
N VAL A 43 -14.36 13.12 -11.86
CA VAL A 43 -13.21 13.62 -12.62
C VAL A 43 -12.24 14.37 -11.71
N THR A 44 -12.76 15.26 -10.86
CA THR A 44 -11.97 15.99 -9.86
C THR A 44 -11.29 15.04 -8.89
N VAL A 45 -12.01 14.03 -8.38
CA VAL A 45 -11.41 13.03 -7.47
C VAL A 45 -10.28 12.26 -8.15
N ARG A 46 -10.45 11.83 -9.41
CA ARG A 46 -9.38 11.16 -10.16
C ARG A 46 -8.15 12.07 -10.34
N GLN A 47 -8.36 13.36 -10.59
CA GLN A 47 -7.27 14.34 -10.65
C GLN A 47 -6.57 14.46 -9.29
N TYR A 48 -7.30 14.53 -8.19
CA TYR A 48 -6.70 14.56 -6.85
C TYR A 48 -5.93 13.28 -6.50
N ILE A 49 -6.42 12.10 -6.89
CA ILE A 49 -5.66 10.83 -6.72
C ILE A 49 -4.35 10.88 -7.54
N ARG A 50 -4.39 11.48 -8.73
CA ARG A 50 -3.17 11.72 -9.52
C ARG A 50 -2.20 12.68 -8.81
N ASP A 51 -2.69 13.77 -8.24
CA ASP A 51 -1.86 14.77 -7.53
C ASP A 51 -1.25 14.19 -6.24
N ILE A 52 -2.03 13.35 -5.53
CA ILE A 52 -1.55 12.56 -4.39
C ILE A 52 -0.41 11.65 -4.83
N ARG A 53 -0.60 10.87 -5.90
CA ARG A 53 0.44 9.98 -6.44
C ARG A 53 1.73 10.75 -6.77
N GLU A 54 1.62 11.92 -7.35
CA GLU A 54 2.76 12.80 -7.68
C GLU A 54 3.46 13.30 -6.41
N SER A 55 2.69 13.73 -5.41
CA SER A 55 3.22 14.22 -4.11
C SER A 55 3.94 13.11 -3.31
N LEU A 56 3.47 11.87 -3.43
CA LEU A 56 4.08 10.67 -2.85
C LEU A 56 5.26 10.14 -3.67
N HIS A 57 5.61 10.77 -4.80
CA HIS A 57 6.64 10.32 -5.74
C HIS A 57 6.45 8.86 -6.21
N CYS A 58 5.19 8.42 -6.32
CA CYS A 58 4.89 7.07 -6.81
C CYS A 58 5.13 6.98 -8.33
N PRO A 59 5.54 5.81 -8.87
CA PRO A 59 5.74 5.61 -10.29
C PRO A 59 4.52 6.03 -11.13
N PRO A 60 4.73 6.52 -12.36
CA PRO A 60 3.62 6.90 -13.23
C PRO A 60 2.71 5.70 -13.47
N ARG A 61 1.39 5.92 -13.37
CA ARG A 61 0.35 4.90 -13.58
C ARG A 61 0.43 3.70 -12.64
N CYS A 62 1.05 3.84 -11.47
CA CYS A 62 0.96 2.80 -10.45
C CYS A 62 -0.50 2.54 -10.04
N LYS A 63 -0.82 1.28 -9.72
CA LYS A 63 -2.16 0.84 -9.33
C LYS A 63 -2.52 1.37 -7.93
N PRO A 64 -3.83 1.43 -7.60
CA PRO A 64 -4.33 1.86 -6.29
C PRO A 64 -3.63 1.23 -5.07
N PRO A 65 -3.33 -0.08 -5.02
CA PRO A 65 -2.69 -0.69 -3.85
C PRO A 65 -1.33 -0.06 -3.52
N VAL A 66 -0.56 0.34 -4.54
CA VAL A 66 0.76 0.97 -4.35
C VAL A 66 0.63 2.38 -3.76
N ILE A 67 -0.36 3.15 -4.22
CA ILE A 67 -0.62 4.50 -3.70
C ILE A 67 -1.05 4.41 -2.23
N VAL A 68 -1.98 3.51 -1.92
CA VAL A 68 -2.46 3.28 -0.54
C VAL A 68 -1.33 2.80 0.36
N HIS A 69 -0.52 1.84 -0.10
CA HIS A 69 0.65 1.40 0.65
C HIS A 69 1.58 2.57 1.00
N ARG A 70 1.86 3.45 0.04
CA ARG A 70 2.71 4.63 0.24
C ARG A 70 2.10 5.67 1.18
N LEU A 71 0.79 5.90 1.11
CA LEU A 71 0.09 6.79 2.04
C LEU A 71 0.31 6.38 3.51
N PHE A 72 0.17 5.09 3.81
CA PHE A 72 0.39 4.56 5.15
C PHE A 72 1.87 4.54 5.56
N THR A 73 2.75 4.06 4.68
CA THR A 73 4.20 3.99 4.96
C THR A 73 4.80 5.37 5.20
N LEU A 74 4.30 6.41 4.53
CA LEU A 74 4.71 7.81 4.70
C LEU A 74 3.88 8.58 5.74
N GLN A 75 2.98 7.89 6.45
CA GLN A 75 2.11 8.46 7.49
C GLN A 75 1.35 9.71 7.05
N GLN A 76 0.92 9.77 5.78
CA GLN A 76 0.14 10.90 5.24
C GLN A 76 -1.35 10.80 5.59
N VAL A 77 -1.79 9.64 6.06
CA VAL A 77 -3.14 9.32 6.49
C VAL A 77 -3.07 8.47 7.75
N ASP A 78 -4.16 8.43 8.50
CA ASP A 78 -4.25 7.60 9.70
C ASP A 78 -4.17 6.12 9.35
N SER A 79 -3.45 5.35 10.16
CA SER A 79 -3.37 3.90 9.98
C SER A 79 -4.75 3.27 10.13
N PRO A 80 -5.10 2.27 9.30
CA PRO A 80 -6.42 1.67 9.36
C PRO A 80 -6.51 0.85 10.65
N THR A 81 -7.67 0.91 11.31
CA THR A 81 -7.94 0.02 12.45
C THR A 81 -8.40 -1.32 11.89
N ALA A 82 -7.82 -2.42 12.39
CA ALA A 82 -8.27 -3.76 12.07
C ALA A 82 -9.26 -4.24 13.12
N ASP A 83 -10.53 -4.39 12.74
CA ASP A 83 -11.58 -4.92 13.62
C ASP A 83 -11.44 -6.43 13.85
N ARG A 84 -10.70 -7.11 12.98
CA ARG A 84 -10.45 -8.55 13.01
C ARG A 84 -8.98 -8.84 13.26
N SER A 85 -8.70 -9.94 13.95
CA SER A 85 -7.34 -10.49 14.05
C SER A 85 -6.75 -10.83 12.69
N ALA A 86 -5.43 -10.72 12.58
CA ALA A 86 -4.70 -11.07 11.37
C ALA A 86 -4.87 -12.57 11.06
N PRO A 87 -5.14 -12.95 9.80
CA PRO A 87 -5.10 -14.35 9.41
C PRO A 87 -3.68 -14.90 9.48
N GLU A 88 -3.55 -16.20 9.70
CA GLU A 88 -2.26 -16.89 9.64
C GLU A 88 -1.84 -17.04 8.17
N LEU A 89 -0.95 -16.17 7.71
CA LEU A 89 -0.42 -16.22 6.35
C LEU A 89 0.92 -16.96 6.31
N ARG A 90 1.07 -17.81 5.30
CA ARG A 90 2.35 -18.48 5.02
C ARG A 90 3.41 -17.48 4.55
N PRO A 91 4.71 -17.80 4.69
CA PRO A 91 5.78 -16.90 4.24
C PRO A 91 5.66 -16.47 2.77
N GLU A 92 5.23 -17.37 1.89
CA GLU A 92 5.05 -17.09 0.45
C GLU A 92 3.89 -16.11 0.22
N GLN A 93 2.83 -16.21 1.03
CA GLN A 93 1.69 -15.30 0.99
C GLN A 93 2.07 -13.90 1.50
N LEU A 94 2.92 -13.82 2.52
CA LEU A 94 3.48 -12.55 2.98
C LEU A 94 4.38 -11.89 1.92
N LEU A 95 5.17 -12.68 1.18
CA LEU A 95 5.95 -12.17 0.05
C LEU A 95 5.04 -11.64 -1.07
N LEU A 96 3.99 -12.38 -1.42
CA LEU A 96 3.01 -11.93 -2.42
C LEU A 96 2.27 -10.66 -1.98
N LEU A 97 1.83 -10.61 -0.73
CA LEU A 97 1.19 -9.44 -0.14
C LEU A 97 2.09 -8.20 -0.24
N ARG A 98 3.37 -8.33 0.11
CA ARG A 98 4.36 -7.25 -0.02
C ARG A 98 4.58 -6.86 -1.48
N ALA A 99 4.68 -7.83 -2.38
CA ALA A 99 4.87 -7.58 -3.81
C ALA A 99 3.71 -6.78 -4.42
N VAL A 100 2.46 -7.10 -4.04
CA VAL A 100 1.25 -6.35 -4.47
C VAL A 100 1.25 -4.92 -3.93
N ALA A 101 1.77 -4.71 -2.73
CA ALA A 101 1.85 -3.38 -2.13
C ALA A 101 2.94 -2.49 -2.76
N GLU A 102 4.00 -3.09 -3.31
CA GLU A 102 5.16 -2.36 -3.82
C GLU A 102 5.16 -2.24 -5.36
N HIS A 103 4.51 -3.16 -6.09
CA HIS A 103 4.56 -3.26 -7.54
C HIS A 103 3.18 -3.20 -8.21
N SER A 104 3.13 -2.65 -9.41
CA SER A 104 1.89 -2.54 -10.21
C SER A 104 1.84 -3.51 -11.39
N ASP A 105 2.99 -3.88 -11.94
CA ASP A 105 3.11 -4.79 -13.06
C ASP A 105 3.06 -6.25 -12.58
N ALA A 106 2.35 -7.11 -13.33
CA ALA A 106 2.17 -8.50 -12.95
C ALA A 106 3.50 -9.29 -12.93
N ARG A 107 4.42 -8.99 -13.86
CA ARG A 107 5.72 -9.64 -13.91
C ARG A 107 6.57 -9.24 -12.70
N ASP A 108 6.59 -7.95 -12.37
CA ASP A 108 7.33 -7.44 -11.21
C ASP A 108 6.77 -8.02 -9.90
N ILE A 109 5.44 -8.11 -9.78
CA ILE A 109 4.79 -8.76 -8.63
C ILE A 109 5.22 -10.22 -8.53
N ALA A 110 5.17 -11.00 -9.61
CA ALA A 110 5.55 -12.41 -9.60
C ALA A 110 7.02 -12.61 -9.21
N VAL A 111 7.92 -11.77 -9.75
CA VAL A 111 9.35 -11.78 -9.42
C VAL A 111 9.58 -11.47 -7.94
N ALA A 112 8.97 -10.39 -7.43
CA ALA A 112 9.11 -9.99 -6.02
C ALA A 112 8.51 -11.01 -5.06
N ALA A 113 7.40 -11.66 -5.46
CA ALA A 113 6.75 -12.73 -4.71
C ALA A 113 7.46 -14.08 -4.83
N LYS A 114 8.49 -14.20 -5.69
CA LYS A 114 9.24 -15.44 -5.98
C LYS A 114 8.34 -16.59 -6.47
N ILE A 115 7.34 -16.27 -7.30
CA ILE A 115 6.44 -17.25 -7.91
C ILE A 115 6.54 -17.20 -9.43
N ALA A 116 6.16 -18.28 -10.10
CA ALA A 116 6.09 -18.27 -11.56
C ALA A 116 4.96 -17.31 -12.01
N PRO A 117 5.15 -16.53 -13.09
CA PRO A 117 4.11 -15.63 -13.59
C PRO A 117 2.79 -16.33 -13.93
N ALA A 118 2.84 -17.60 -14.32
CA ALA A 118 1.66 -18.42 -14.59
C ALA A 118 0.82 -18.70 -13.33
N ASP A 119 1.45 -18.75 -12.16
CA ASP A 119 0.80 -19.07 -10.89
C ASP A 119 0.26 -17.82 -10.17
N LEU A 120 0.67 -16.62 -10.60
CA LEU A 120 0.34 -15.36 -9.94
C LEU A 120 -1.16 -15.18 -9.73
N ARG A 121 -1.97 -15.50 -10.74
CA ARG A 121 -3.42 -15.35 -10.65
C ARG A 121 -3.99 -16.24 -9.53
N ALA A 122 -3.68 -17.53 -9.56
CA ALA A 122 -4.18 -18.48 -8.57
C ALA A 122 -3.69 -18.14 -7.15
N ALA A 123 -2.42 -17.71 -7.03
CA ALA A 123 -1.86 -17.30 -5.74
C ALA A 123 -2.53 -16.03 -5.18
N LEU A 124 -2.86 -15.06 -6.04
CA LEU A 124 -3.61 -13.86 -5.65
C LEU A 124 -5.04 -14.20 -5.24
N ASP A 125 -5.74 -15.04 -6.03
CA ASP A 125 -7.11 -15.45 -5.72
C ASP A 125 -7.17 -16.18 -4.36
N GLN A 126 -6.19 -17.06 -4.08
CA GLN A 126 -6.07 -17.72 -2.78
C GLN A 126 -5.78 -16.72 -1.64
N LEU A 127 -4.86 -15.76 -1.85
CA LEU A 127 -4.54 -14.75 -0.85
C LEU A 127 -5.74 -13.85 -0.53
N LEU A 128 -6.53 -13.48 -1.53
CA LEU A 128 -7.77 -12.71 -1.35
C LEU A 128 -8.80 -13.52 -0.55
N ALA A 129 -8.96 -14.82 -0.85
CA ALA A 129 -9.86 -15.69 -0.10
C ALA A 129 -9.42 -15.87 1.36
N ASP A 130 -8.14 -16.12 1.62
CA ASP A 130 -7.61 -16.34 2.98
C ASP A 130 -7.67 -15.08 3.87
N THR A 131 -7.71 -13.89 3.24
CA THR A 131 -7.79 -12.60 3.93
C THR A 131 -9.18 -11.98 3.92
N ASP A 132 -10.15 -12.63 3.25
CA ASP A 132 -11.49 -12.10 3.00
C ASP A 132 -11.48 -10.71 2.35
N ALA A 133 -10.47 -10.46 1.50
CA ALA A 133 -10.29 -9.21 0.78
C ALA A 133 -10.99 -9.29 -0.57
N GLN A 134 -11.84 -8.30 -0.86
CA GLN A 134 -12.59 -8.24 -2.12
C GLN A 134 -11.70 -7.91 -3.33
N ASP A 135 -10.62 -7.17 -3.10
CA ASP A 135 -9.62 -6.84 -4.10
C ASP A 135 -8.26 -6.55 -3.47
N THR A 136 -7.25 -6.33 -4.33
CA THR A 136 -5.87 -6.05 -3.91
C THR A 136 -5.69 -4.74 -3.14
N THR A 137 -6.55 -3.74 -3.35
CA THR A 137 -6.49 -2.48 -2.59
C THR A 137 -6.97 -2.73 -1.17
N ARG A 138 -8.10 -3.42 -1.02
CA ARG A 138 -8.64 -3.81 0.29
C ARG A 138 -7.67 -4.71 1.05
N LEU A 139 -7.03 -5.65 0.35
CA LEU A 139 -5.97 -6.50 0.90
C LEU A 139 -4.84 -5.66 1.54
N VAL A 140 -4.33 -4.67 0.83
CA VAL A 140 -3.24 -3.81 1.35
C VAL A 140 -3.68 -2.96 2.54
N ILE A 141 -4.92 -2.45 2.54
CA ILE A 141 -5.48 -1.71 3.68
C ILE A 141 -5.55 -2.60 4.92
N LEU A 142 -6.12 -3.81 4.78
CA LEU A 142 -6.22 -4.77 5.88
C LEU A 142 -4.84 -5.16 6.41
N ALA A 143 -3.88 -5.40 5.51
CA ALA A 143 -2.52 -5.74 5.88
C ALA A 143 -1.80 -4.65 6.68
N HIS A 144 -2.07 -3.37 6.41
CA HIS A 144 -1.59 -2.26 7.25
C HIS A 144 -2.27 -2.25 8.62
N GLY A 145 -3.58 -2.54 8.69
CA GLY A 145 -4.30 -2.62 9.95
C GLY A 145 -3.82 -3.77 10.85
N TRP A 146 -3.45 -4.89 10.22
CA TRP A 146 -2.81 -6.04 10.87
C TRP A 146 -1.31 -5.87 11.11
N ARG A 147 -0.70 -4.75 10.68
CA ARG A 147 0.75 -4.47 10.76
C ARG A 147 1.64 -5.53 10.08
N LEU A 148 1.13 -6.23 9.07
CA LEU A 148 1.87 -7.23 8.31
C LEU A 148 2.88 -6.61 7.33
N LEU A 149 2.60 -5.40 6.83
CA LEU A 149 3.48 -4.68 5.91
C LEU A 149 4.54 -3.81 6.61
N THR A 150 4.40 -3.56 7.91
CA THR A 150 5.35 -2.78 8.73
C THR A 150 6.38 -3.66 9.45
N ALA A 151 6.08 -4.94 9.69
CA ALA A 151 6.96 -5.86 10.42
C ALA A 151 8.35 -6.08 9.75
N GLY A 152 8.44 -5.91 8.43
CA GLY A 152 9.71 -6.02 7.70
C GLY A 152 10.71 -4.88 7.94
N GLN A 153 10.26 -3.72 8.44
CA GLN A 153 11.13 -2.58 8.75
C GLN A 153 11.90 -2.79 10.07
N ALA A 154 11.36 -3.57 11.01
CA ALA A 154 11.97 -3.78 12.32
C ALA A 154 13.17 -4.75 12.30
N HIS A 155 13.27 -5.64 11.29
CA HIS A 155 14.38 -6.59 11.18
C HIS A 155 15.63 -5.94 10.58
N ALA A 156 15.47 -4.92 9.71
CA ALA A 156 16.59 -4.18 9.15
C ALA A 156 17.30 -3.28 10.19
N THR A 157 16.59 -2.85 11.24
CA THR A 157 17.17 -1.99 12.29
C THR A 157 17.87 -2.77 13.41
N ARG A 158 17.68 -4.09 13.51
CA ARG A 158 18.22 -4.90 14.62
C ARG A 158 19.46 -5.72 14.26
N SER A 159 19.81 -5.83 12.98
CA SER A 159 20.99 -6.57 12.48
C SER A 159 22.21 -5.66 12.28
N GLY A 160 22.46 -4.74 13.19
CA GLY A 160 23.57 -3.77 13.11
C GLY A 160 24.16 -3.37 14.48
N ALA A 161 23.99 -4.21 15.50
CA ALA A 161 24.63 -4.04 16.80
C ALA A 161 25.08 -5.42 17.29
N ASP A 162 26.20 -5.90 16.76
CA ASP A 162 27.13 -6.83 17.42
C ASP A 162 28.31 -7.09 16.46
N GLN A 163 29.34 -6.24 16.58
CA GLN A 163 30.79 -6.58 16.55
C GLN A 163 31.64 -5.32 16.66
#